data_AF-A0A941X253-F1
#
_entry.id   AF-A0A941X253-F1
#
_cell.length_a   1.000
_cell.length_b   1.000
_cell.length_c   1.000
_cell.angle_alpha   90.00
_cell.angle_beta   90.00
_cell.angle_gamma   90.00
#
_symmetry.space_group_name_H-M   'P 1'
#
loop_
_entity.id
_entity.type
_entity.pdbx_description
1 polymer ?
#
loop_
_entity_poly.entity_id
_entity_poly.type
_entity_poly.pdbx_seq_one_letter_code
_entity_poly.pdbx_strand_id
1 'polypeptide(L)'
;MKKITFLIACLLAVFGMSAINHYDNLYVVGDACAAGWSPDDALEMTKVGDGQFTWTGELLDKTGDRRFKFLVGRGWDPCLAPNPDVPDHEVVTPGVPAKLYDKGEHGG
;
A
#
# COMPACT_ATOMS: atom_id res chain seq x y z
N MET A 1 -37.51 -5.86 -44.10
CA MET A 1 -36.92 -4.73 -43.34
C MET A 1 -36.81 -5.16 -41.88
N LYS A 2 -35.58 -5.41 -41.39
CA LYS A 2 -35.32 -5.85 -40.01
C LYS A 2 -34.94 -4.63 -39.17
N LYS A 3 -35.72 -4.34 -38.13
CA LYS A 3 -35.42 -3.30 -37.14
C LYS A 3 -34.29 -3.82 -36.26
N ILE A 4 -33.13 -3.16 -36.30
CA ILE A 4 -32.00 -3.46 -35.41
C ILE A 4 -32.12 -2.55 -34.20
N THR A 5 -32.43 -3.14 -33.06
CA THR A 5 -32.37 -2.48 -31.75
C THR A 5 -31.49 -3.36 -30.85
N PHE A 6 -30.28 -2.89 -30.56
CA PHE A 6 -29.40 -3.34 -29.48
C PHE A 6 -28.97 -2.05 -28.77
N LEU A 7 -29.69 -1.56 -27.75
CA LEU A 7 -29.41 -1.80 -26.32
C LEU A 7 -27.91 -1.84 -26.02
N ILE A 8 -27.34 -0.70 -25.66
CA ILE A 8 -27.02 -0.30 -24.27
C ILE A 8 -25.75 -0.96 -23.75
N ALA A 9 -24.77 -0.09 -23.46
CA ALA A 9 -23.87 -0.15 -22.32
C ALA A 9 -23.29 -1.54 -21.98
N CYS A 10 -22.24 -1.94 -22.68
CA CYS A 10 -21.24 -2.81 -22.08
C CYS A 10 -19.86 -2.19 -22.30
N LEU A 11 -19.53 -1.34 -21.32
CA LEU A 11 -18.20 -1.28 -20.74
C LEU A 11 -17.05 -1.01 -21.73
N LEU A 12 -17.03 0.21 -22.25
CA LEU A 12 -15.80 1.00 -22.25
C LEU A 12 -15.48 1.51 -20.83
N ALA A 13 -15.84 0.76 -19.78
CA ALA A 13 -15.06 0.80 -18.57
C ALA A 13 -13.79 0.03 -18.90
N VAL A 14 -12.86 0.75 -19.53
CA VAL A 14 -11.45 0.56 -19.27
C VAL A 14 -11.32 0.79 -17.76
N PHE A 15 -11.71 -0.22 -16.97
CA PHE A 15 -11.21 -0.33 -15.63
C PHE A 15 -9.72 -0.37 -15.86
N GLY A 16 -9.05 0.72 -15.50
CA GLY A 16 -7.63 0.70 -15.30
C GLY A 16 -7.39 -0.43 -14.33
N MET A 17 -7.09 -1.62 -14.87
CA MET A 17 -6.23 -2.58 -14.21
C MET A 17 -4.93 -1.81 -14.08
N SER A 18 -4.84 -0.96 -13.04
CA SER A 18 -3.55 -0.66 -12.44
C SER A 18 -2.91 -2.03 -12.29
N ALA A 19 -1.80 -2.25 -12.98
CA ALA A 19 -1.00 -3.43 -12.77
C ALA A 19 -0.74 -3.50 -11.27
N ILE A 20 -1.46 -4.37 -10.57
CA ILE A 20 -1.16 -4.65 -9.18
C ILE A 20 0.19 -5.33 -9.27
N ASN A 21 1.23 -4.71 -8.74
CA ASN A 21 2.43 -5.46 -8.47
C ASN A 21 2.05 -6.51 -7.44
N HIS A 22 2.01 -7.77 -7.89
CA HIS A 22 1.66 -8.90 -7.03
C HIS A 22 2.84 -9.16 -6.11
N TYR A 23 2.85 -8.47 -4.98
CA TYR A 23 3.75 -8.79 -3.89
C TYR A 23 3.29 -10.06 -3.19
N ASP A 24 4.26 -10.92 -2.87
CA ASP A 24 3.98 -12.13 -2.08
C ASP A 24 4.02 -11.85 -0.58
N ASN A 25 4.74 -10.81 -0.18
CA ASN A 25 4.91 -10.42 1.22
C ASN A 25 4.68 -8.92 1.38
N LEU A 26 4.22 -8.53 2.57
CA LEU A 26 4.15 -7.13 2.98
C LEU A 26 4.50 -7.03 4.46
N TYR A 27 5.23 -5.99 4.83
CA TYR A 27 5.68 -5.75 6.20
C TYR A 27 5.38 -4.30 6.62
N VAL A 28 5.10 -4.09 7.90
CA VAL A 28 4.96 -2.75 8.51
C VAL A 28 6.27 -2.40 9.21
N VAL A 29 6.80 -1.20 8.97
CA VAL A 29 8.04 -0.70 9.58
C VAL A 29 7.91 0.79 9.90
N GLY A 30 8.56 1.26 10.96
CA GLY A 30 8.64 2.68 11.33
C GLY A 30 8.50 2.92 12.84
N ASP A 31 8.72 4.16 13.26
CA ASP A 31 8.67 4.59 14.66
C ASP A 31 7.30 4.40 15.33
N ALA A 32 6.23 4.40 14.53
CA ALA A 32 4.88 4.12 15.01
C ALA A 32 4.65 2.64 15.39
N CYS A 33 5.58 1.74 15.09
CA CYS A 33 5.45 0.32 15.43
C CYS A 33 6.68 -0.19 16.20
N ALA A 34 6.58 -1.38 16.80
CA ALA A 34 7.67 -1.93 17.63
C ALA A 34 8.96 -2.23 16.84
N ALA A 35 8.89 -2.33 15.50
CA ALA A 35 10.04 -2.60 14.63
C ALA A 35 11.00 -1.40 14.48
N GLY A 36 10.55 -0.17 14.76
CA GLY A 36 11.30 1.03 14.39
C GLY A 36 11.65 1.04 12.89
N TRP A 37 12.74 1.70 12.49
CA TRP A 37 13.22 1.73 11.11
C TRP A 37 14.23 0.62 10.79
N SER A 38 13.91 -0.63 11.13
CA SER A 38 14.72 -1.82 10.83
C SER A 38 13.95 -2.77 9.90
N PRO A 39 14.40 -3.03 8.65
CA PRO A 39 13.76 -3.99 7.76
C PRO A 39 13.79 -5.41 8.31
N ASP A 40 14.86 -5.78 9.01
CA ASP A 40 15.02 -7.09 9.63
C ASP A 40 13.98 -7.33 10.73
N ASP A 41 13.59 -6.26 11.45
CA ASP A 41 12.60 -6.33 12.53
C ASP A 41 11.17 -5.97 12.07
N ALA A 42 10.97 -5.64 10.80
CA ALA A 42 9.66 -5.26 10.27
C ALA A 42 8.57 -6.30 10.56
N LEU A 43 7.36 -5.82 10.83
CA LEU A 43 6.24 -6.67 11.27
C LEU A 43 5.55 -7.27 10.06
N GLU A 44 5.54 -8.59 9.96
CA GLU A 44 4.94 -9.29 8.82
C GLU A 44 3.40 -9.18 8.81
N MET A 45 2.84 -8.91 7.64
CA MET A 45 1.40 -8.90 7.40
C MET A 45 0.94 -10.26 6.90
N THR A 46 -0.31 -10.62 7.20
CA THR A 46 -0.91 -11.88 6.73
C THR A 46 -1.52 -11.68 5.34
N LYS A 47 -1.07 -12.44 4.35
CA LYS A 47 -1.70 -12.51 3.02
C LYS A 47 -3.06 -13.22 3.14
N VAL A 48 -4.13 -12.53 2.77
CA VAL A 48 -5.52 -13.04 2.80
C VAL A 48 -6.10 -13.26 1.41
N GLY A 49 -5.36 -12.85 0.37
CA GLY A 49 -5.70 -13.04 -1.04
C GLY A 49 -4.65 -12.43 -1.95
N ASP A 50 -4.86 -12.50 -3.25
CA ASP A 50 -3.97 -11.90 -4.24
C ASP A 50 -3.95 -10.37 -4.08
N GLY A 51 -2.77 -9.83 -3.76
CA GLY A 51 -2.57 -8.41 -3.47
C GLY A 51 -3.30 -7.91 -2.21
N GLN A 52 -3.83 -8.80 -1.36
CA GLN A 52 -4.58 -8.45 -0.17
C GLN A 52 -3.88 -8.94 1.09
N PHE A 53 -3.58 -8.00 1.99
CA PHE A 53 -2.89 -8.25 3.24
C PHE A 53 -3.64 -7.63 4.41
N THR A 54 -3.59 -8.29 5.55
CA THR A 54 -4.11 -7.77 6.81
C THR A 54 -3.03 -7.78 7.89
N TRP A 55 -3.07 -6.78 8.75
CA TRP A 55 -2.25 -6.71 9.95
C TRP A 55 -3.05 -6.06 11.06
N THR A 56 -2.83 -6.52 12.28
CA THR A 56 -3.42 -5.94 13.48
C THR A 56 -2.33 -5.83 14.53
N GLY A 57 -2.21 -4.65 15.11
CA GLY A 57 -1.26 -4.38 16.17
C GLY A 57 -1.43 -2.96 16.67
N GLU A 58 -0.63 -2.63 17.67
CA GLU A 58 -0.62 -1.30 18.25
C GLU A 58 0.25 -0.36 17.41
N LEU A 59 -0.30 0.81 17.07
CA LEU A 59 0.49 1.93 16.60
C LEU A 59 0.76 2.85 17.78
N LEU A 60 2.04 2.99 18.11
CA LEU A 60 2.51 3.71 19.28
C LEU A 60 2.46 5.21 19.00
N ASP A 61 1.77 5.94 19.87
CA ASP A 61 1.84 7.40 19.95
C ASP A 61 2.96 7.79 20.94
N LYS A 62 4.20 7.39 20.64
CA LYS A 62 5.34 7.87 21.40
C LYS A 62 5.57 9.34 21.05
N THR A 63 5.90 10.17 22.04
CA THR A 63 6.37 11.55 21.82
C THR A 63 7.53 11.54 20.83
N GLY A 64 7.27 11.94 19.59
CA GLY A 64 8.20 11.76 18.48
C GLY A 64 7.48 11.60 17.14
N ASP A 65 8.19 10.98 16.20
CA ASP A 65 7.76 10.84 14.82
C ASP A 65 6.81 9.63 14.67
N ARG A 66 5.59 9.85 14.16
CA ARG A 66 4.50 8.84 14.13
C ARG A 66 4.43 8.12 12.78
N ARG A 67 5.58 7.96 12.15
CA ARG A 67 5.67 7.50 10.76
C ARG A 67 5.81 5.99 10.69
N PHE A 68 5.22 5.43 9.65
CA PHE A 68 5.44 4.06 9.21
C PHE A 68 5.38 4.00 7.69
N LYS A 69 5.95 2.94 7.10
CA LYS A 69 5.84 2.58 5.69
C LYS A 69 5.58 1.09 5.57
N PHE A 70 5.36 0.64 4.34
CA PHE A 70 5.27 -0.79 4.03
C PHE A 70 6.48 -1.25 3.23
N LEU A 71 7.02 -2.43 3.54
CA LEU A 71 8.07 -3.05 2.74
C LEU A 71 7.50 -4.28 2.03
N VAL A 72 7.97 -4.56 0.83
CA VAL A 72 7.56 -5.77 0.08
C VAL A 72 8.54 -6.94 0.26
N GLY A 73 9.60 -6.70 1.04
CA GLY A 73 10.63 -7.64 1.45
C GLY A 73 11.38 -7.10 2.66
N ARG A 74 12.40 -7.82 3.13
CA ARG A 74 13.31 -7.36 4.21
C ARG A 74 14.35 -6.38 3.66
N GLY A 75 13.89 -5.32 3.02
CA GLY A 75 14.73 -4.34 2.35
C GLY A 75 13.93 -3.07 2.02
N TRP A 76 14.65 -2.00 1.70
CA TRP A 76 14.04 -0.69 1.46
C TRP A 76 13.48 -0.51 0.04
N ASP A 77 13.92 -1.32 -0.93
CA ASP A 77 13.52 -1.23 -2.34
C ASP A 77 12.94 -2.58 -2.84
N PRO A 78 11.71 -2.61 -3.40
CA PRO A 78 10.71 -1.55 -3.33
C PRO A 78 10.12 -1.42 -1.91
N CYS A 79 9.68 -0.21 -1.56
CA CYS A 79 8.76 0.00 -0.44
C CYS A 79 7.48 0.68 -0.93
N LEU A 80 6.39 0.53 -0.18
CA LEU A 80 5.13 1.21 -0.48
C LEU A 80 4.93 2.35 0.51
N ALA A 81 4.58 3.51 -0.04
CA ALA A 81 4.24 4.70 0.72
C ALA A 81 2.99 5.37 0.14
N PRO A 82 2.18 6.05 0.97
CA PRO A 82 1.20 6.98 0.46
C PRO A 82 1.89 8.13 -0.30
N ASN A 83 1.35 8.45 -1.47
CA ASN A 83 1.68 9.60 -2.31
C ASN A 83 3.19 9.99 -2.36
N PRO A 84 4.01 9.31 -3.18
CA PRO A 84 5.46 9.56 -3.26
C PRO A 84 5.82 10.92 -3.87
N ASP A 85 4.86 11.61 -4.48
CA ASP A 85 5.05 12.86 -5.22
C ASP A 85 4.83 14.13 -4.39
N VAL A 86 4.38 14.00 -3.13
CA VAL A 86 4.29 15.13 -2.20
C VAL A 86 5.47 15.12 -1.22
N PRO A 87 6.07 16.29 -0.93
CA PRO A 87 7.21 16.38 -0.02
C PRO A 87 6.85 16.09 1.44
N ASP A 88 5.56 16.19 1.79
CA ASP A 88 5.05 15.97 3.14
C ASP A 88 4.47 14.56 3.32
N HIS A 89 4.62 14.01 4.52
CA HIS A 89 4.03 12.72 4.87
C HIS A 89 2.49 12.78 4.86
N GLU A 90 1.84 11.86 4.15
CA GLU A 90 0.38 11.74 4.17
C GLU A 90 -0.10 11.25 5.54
N VAL A 91 -1.07 11.95 6.12
CA VAL A 91 -1.73 11.53 7.36
C VAL A 91 -2.82 10.52 7.04
N VAL A 92 -2.63 9.28 7.47
CA VAL A 92 -3.65 8.23 7.34
C VAL A 92 -4.71 8.43 8.42
N THR A 93 -5.97 8.64 8.01
CA THR A 93 -7.10 8.79 8.93
C THR A 93 -7.77 7.43 9.18
N PRO A 94 -7.99 7.01 10.44
CA PRO A 94 -8.66 5.74 10.73
C PRO A 94 -10.00 5.59 10.01
N GLY A 95 -10.21 4.45 9.35
CA GLY A 95 -11.41 4.16 8.58
C GLY A 95 -11.49 4.82 7.20
N VAL A 96 -10.50 5.64 6.82
CA VAL A 96 -10.41 6.24 5.48
C VAL A 96 -9.36 5.48 4.66
N PRO A 97 -9.72 4.91 3.49
CA PRO A 97 -8.76 4.25 2.62
C PRO A 97 -7.69 5.24 2.11
N ALA A 98 -6.42 4.83 2.18
CA ALA A 98 -5.30 5.54 1.57
C ALA A 98 -4.77 4.74 0.38
N LYS A 99 -4.29 5.43 -0.67
CA LYS A 99 -3.63 4.77 -1.80
C LYS A 99 -2.16 4.59 -1.49
N LEU A 100 -1.63 3.41 -1.78
CA LEU A 100 -0.21 3.10 -1.70
C LEU A 100 0.38 3.06 -3.11
N TYR A 101 1.60 3.58 -3.24
CA TYR A 101 2.37 3.55 -4.47
C TYR A 101 3.74 2.94 -4.22
N ASP A 102 4.29 2.32 -5.24
CA ASP A 102 5.69 1.89 -5.21
C ASP A 102 6.59 3.11 -5.14
N LYS A 103 7.35 3.17 -4.06
CA LYS A 103 8.43 4.11 -3.89
C LYS A 103 9.72 3.32 -4.08
N GLY A 104 10.34 3.53 -5.24
CA GLY A 104 11.71 3.08 -5.46
C GLY A 104 12.62 3.83 -4.48
N GLU A 105 13.23 3.12 -3.54
CA GLU A 105 14.28 3.68 -2.67
C GLU A 105 15.62 3.09 -3.14
N HIS A 106 16.13 3.59 -4.25
CA HIS A 106 17.48 3.25 -4.70
C HIS A 106 18.45 3.68 -3.59
N GLY A 107 19.08 2.68 -2.96
CA GLY A 107 20.08 2.90 -1.93
C GLY A 107 21.13 3.89 -2.41
N GLY A 108 21.41 4.89 -1.57
CA GLY A 108 22.54 5.80 -1.76
C GLY A 108 23.88 5.12 -1.57
#